data_AF-A0A182VQ30-F1
#
_entry.id   AF-A0A182VQ30-F1
#
_cell.length_a   1.000
_cell.length_b   1.000
_cell.length_c   1.000
_cell.angle_alpha   90.00
_cell.angle_beta   90.00
_cell.angle_gamma   90.00
#
_symmetry.space_group_name_H-M   'P 1'
#
loop_
_entity.id
_entity.type
_entity.pdbx_description
1 polymer ?
#
loop_
_entity_poly.entity_id
_entity_poly.type
_entity_poly.pdbx_seq_one_letter_code
_entity_poly.pdbx_strand_id
1 'polypeptide(L)'
;LFCFFLFNVGPKVRKEFVKSYIIAWLQLSCAIFDFLGDIVGDRKADTMAARKWFSSFFPTVKAQEEEDIVDPQAVLREKCAQQGHTSALWEKYQACNERVGSRSQTAETCVEELFDYLHELDHCVSKTLFSKLK
;
A
#
# COMPACT_ATOMS: atom_id res chain seq x y z
N LEU A 1 -16.26 -12.21 -16.48
CA LEU A 1 -16.79 -12.94 -17.65
C LEU A 1 -16.66 -14.47 -17.57
N PHE A 2 -15.58 -15.02 -16.97
CA PHE A 2 -15.33 -16.48 -16.96
C PHE A 2 -16.39 -17.32 -16.20
N CYS A 3 -16.96 -16.79 -15.12
CA CYS A 3 -18.04 -17.48 -14.37
C CYS A 3 -19.36 -17.63 -15.14
N PHE A 4 -19.61 -16.82 -16.18
CA PHE A 4 -20.89 -16.88 -16.91
C PHE A 4 -20.98 -18.08 -17.85
N PHE A 5 -19.84 -18.58 -18.35
CA PHE A 5 -19.81 -19.67 -19.34
C PHE A 5 -20.03 -21.07 -18.73
N LEU A 6 -19.83 -21.23 -17.41
CA LEU A 6 -19.92 -22.52 -16.72
C LEU A 6 -21.35 -22.99 -16.43
N PHE A 7 -22.35 -22.11 -16.53
CA PHE A 7 -23.71 -22.43 -16.09
C PHE A 7 -24.60 -23.08 -17.16
N ASN A 8 -24.24 -23.02 -18.45
CA ASN A 8 -25.09 -23.50 -19.56
C ASN A 8 -24.62 -24.80 -20.24
N VAL A 9 -23.59 -25.47 -19.73
CA VAL A 9 -23.04 -26.68 -20.37
C VAL A 9 -23.30 -27.93 -19.52
N GLY A 10 -23.96 -28.91 -20.15
CA GLY A 10 -24.49 -30.13 -19.53
C GLY A 10 -23.45 -31.02 -18.82
N PRO A 11 -23.91 -31.94 -17.95
CA PRO A 11 -23.09 -32.62 -16.93
C PRO A 11 -22.02 -33.57 -17.48
N LYS A 12 -22.10 -33.98 -18.76
CA LYS A 12 -21.15 -34.92 -19.37
C LYS A 12 -19.85 -34.24 -19.85
N VAL A 13 -19.91 -32.97 -20.28
CA VAL A 13 -18.76 -32.20 -20.78
C VAL A 13 -17.91 -31.61 -19.64
N ARG A 14 -18.48 -31.56 -18.42
CA ARG A 14 -17.89 -30.99 -17.21
C ARG A 14 -16.63 -31.72 -16.73
N LYS A 15 -16.54 -33.06 -16.88
CA LYS A 15 -15.43 -33.83 -16.27
C LYS A 15 -14.08 -33.67 -16.99
N GLU A 16 -14.10 -33.48 -18.30
CA GLU A 16 -12.89 -33.21 -19.08
C GLU A 16 -12.52 -31.71 -19.06
N PHE A 17 -13.53 -30.82 -19.05
CA PHE A 17 -13.30 -29.38 -18.90
C PHE A 17 -12.73 -29.00 -17.53
N VAL A 18 -13.16 -29.65 -16.45
CA VAL A 18 -12.67 -29.35 -15.09
C VAL A 18 -11.21 -29.78 -14.92
N LYS A 19 -10.76 -30.87 -15.56
CA LYS A 19 -9.33 -31.24 -15.57
C LYS A 19 -8.50 -30.20 -16.31
N SER A 20 -8.94 -29.79 -17.49
CA SER A 20 -8.23 -28.77 -18.28
C SER A 20 -8.24 -27.41 -17.58
N TYR A 21 -9.36 -27.02 -16.96
CA TYR A 21 -9.49 -25.76 -16.24
C TYR A 21 -8.70 -25.73 -14.94
N ILE A 22 -8.65 -26.82 -14.17
CA ILE A 22 -7.81 -26.92 -12.96
C ILE A 22 -6.34 -26.89 -13.33
N ILE A 23 -5.91 -27.61 -14.38
CA ILE A 23 -4.51 -27.57 -14.85
C ILE A 23 -4.17 -26.16 -15.37
N ALA A 24 -5.08 -25.51 -16.10
CA ALA A 24 -4.90 -24.13 -16.54
C ALA A 24 -4.90 -23.13 -15.38
N TRP A 25 -5.74 -23.31 -14.36
CA TRP A 25 -5.73 -22.50 -13.14
C TRP A 25 -4.47 -22.71 -12.33
N LEU A 26 -3.98 -23.95 -12.21
CA LEU A 26 -2.76 -24.30 -11.50
C LEU A 26 -1.52 -23.76 -12.22
N GLN A 27 -1.49 -23.84 -13.56
CA GLN A 27 -0.46 -23.23 -14.41
C GLN A 27 -0.50 -21.70 -14.36
N LEU A 28 -1.69 -21.10 -14.41
CA LEU A 28 -1.86 -19.65 -14.30
C LEU A 28 -1.50 -19.17 -12.89
N SER A 29 -1.84 -19.92 -11.84
CA SER A 29 -1.41 -19.61 -10.48
C SER A 29 0.09 -19.80 -10.29
N CYS A 30 0.72 -20.81 -10.91
CA CYS A 30 2.17 -21.01 -10.88
C CYS A 30 2.89 -19.85 -11.57
N ALA A 31 2.44 -19.48 -12.77
CA ALA A 31 2.99 -18.34 -13.51
C ALA A 31 2.79 -17.01 -12.78
N ILE A 32 1.66 -16.84 -12.07
CA ILE A 32 1.41 -15.67 -11.23
C ILE A 32 2.30 -15.71 -9.97
N PHE A 33 2.53 -16.87 -9.35
CA PHE A 33 3.40 -16.98 -8.18
C PHE A 33 4.88 -16.80 -8.52
N ASP A 34 5.33 -17.25 -9.70
CA ASP A 34 6.67 -16.99 -10.23
C ASP A 34 6.83 -15.48 -10.60
N PHE A 35 5.80 -14.88 -11.19
CA PHE A 35 5.77 -13.43 -11.49
C PHE A 35 5.70 -12.55 -10.23
N LEU A 36 5.07 -13.01 -9.14
CA LEU A 36 5.05 -12.31 -7.84
C LEU A 36 6.27 -12.59 -6.96
N GLY A 37 6.87 -13.78 -7.05
CA GLY A 37 8.13 -14.11 -6.35
C GLY A 37 9.29 -13.22 -6.80
N ASP A 38 9.22 -12.77 -8.04
CA ASP A 38 10.16 -11.85 -8.69
C ASP A 38 10.07 -10.38 -8.20
N ILE A 39 9.02 -10.01 -7.45
CA ILE A 39 8.78 -8.63 -6.95
C ILE A 39 9.42 -8.39 -5.57
N VAL A 40 9.73 -9.44 -4.80
CA VAL A 40 10.17 -9.31 -3.39
C VAL A 40 11.70 -9.48 -3.19
N GLY A 41 12.45 -9.86 -4.23
CA GLY A 41 13.91 -10.06 -4.16
C GLY A 41 14.70 -9.19 -5.15
N ASP A 42 15.29 -8.11 -4.65
CA ASP A 42 16.43 -7.35 -5.19
C ASP A 42 16.66 -7.36 -6.73
N ARG A 43 16.08 -6.40 -7.46
CA ARG A 43 16.25 -6.27 -8.93
C ARG A 43 16.58 -4.84 -9.37
N LYS A 44 17.79 -4.37 -9.08
CA LYS A 44 18.32 -3.11 -9.62
C LYS A 44 18.71 -3.18 -11.12
N ALA A 45 18.72 -4.36 -11.76
CA ALA A 45 19.28 -4.53 -13.12
C ALA A 45 18.26 -4.59 -14.29
N ASP A 46 17.08 -5.23 -14.14
CA ASP A 46 16.17 -5.45 -15.30
C ASP A 46 15.15 -4.32 -15.55
N THR A 47 15.19 -3.26 -14.72
CA THR A 47 14.22 -2.15 -14.75
C THR A 47 14.39 -1.21 -15.94
N MET A 48 15.50 -1.22 -16.68
CA MET A 48 15.74 -0.24 -17.75
C MET A 48 14.86 -0.43 -18.99
N ALA A 49 14.57 -1.66 -19.41
CA ALA A 49 13.76 -1.93 -20.60
C ALA A 49 12.25 -1.70 -20.35
N ALA A 50 11.75 -2.16 -19.21
CA ALA A 50 10.36 -1.94 -18.79
C ALA A 50 10.09 -0.45 -18.50
N ARG A 51 11.04 0.26 -17.88
CA ARG A 51 10.96 1.71 -17.62
C ARG A 51 10.87 2.52 -18.92
N LYS A 52 11.59 2.11 -19.98
CA LYS A 52 11.55 2.80 -21.28
C LYS A 52 10.18 2.68 -21.96
N TRP A 53 9.61 1.49 -22.01
CA TRP A 53 8.28 1.28 -22.58
C TRP A 53 7.18 1.98 -21.77
N PHE A 54 7.23 1.88 -20.44
CA PHE A 54 6.26 2.53 -19.56
C PHE A 54 6.33 4.06 -19.63
N SER A 55 7.54 4.64 -19.77
CA SER A 55 7.75 6.09 -19.93
C SER A 55 7.23 6.65 -21.26
N SER A 56 7.15 5.83 -22.31
CA SER A 56 6.63 6.24 -23.61
C SER A 56 5.09 6.26 -23.63
N PHE A 57 4.45 5.45 -22.78
CA PHE A 57 2.99 5.33 -22.73
C PHE A 57 2.36 6.25 -21.67
N PHE A 58 3.06 6.50 -20.56
CA PHE A 58 2.67 7.48 -19.56
C PHE A 58 3.76 8.57 -19.48
N PRO A 59 3.54 9.78 -20.04
CA PRO A 59 4.48 10.87 -19.88
C PRO A 59 4.60 11.17 -18.39
N THR A 60 5.72 10.74 -17.81
CA THR A 60 6.07 11.06 -16.44
C THR A 60 6.36 12.55 -16.42
N VAL A 61 5.50 13.33 -15.76
CA VAL A 61 5.79 14.72 -15.43
C VAL A 61 7.06 14.70 -14.60
N LYS A 62 8.18 15.08 -15.20
CA LYS A 62 9.40 15.37 -14.46
C LYS A 62 9.14 16.70 -13.76
N ALA A 63 8.83 16.63 -12.47
CA ALA A 63 9.04 17.77 -11.58
C ALA A 63 10.51 18.19 -11.78
N GLN A 64 10.70 19.46 -12.13
CA GLN A 64 11.99 20.03 -12.48
C GLN A 64 13.01 19.76 -11.35
N GLU A 65 14.22 19.38 -11.73
CA GLU A 65 15.36 19.15 -10.83
C GLU A 65 15.72 20.41 -10.03
N GLU A 66 16.35 20.17 -8.88
CA GLU A 66 17.16 21.10 -8.07
C GLU A 66 16.45 22.06 -7.10
N GLU A 67 15.89 21.48 -6.04
CA GLU A 67 16.46 21.61 -4.69
C GLU A 67 15.90 20.43 -3.87
N ASP A 68 16.56 20.04 -2.79
CA ASP A 68 15.98 19.11 -1.81
C ASP A 68 14.79 19.84 -1.14
N ILE A 69 13.66 19.93 -1.86
CA ILE A 69 12.43 20.55 -1.38
C ILE A 69 11.85 19.57 -0.37
N VAL A 70 12.44 19.59 0.82
CA VAL A 70 11.91 18.92 1.99
C VAL A 70 10.54 19.53 2.25
N ASP A 71 9.50 18.71 2.20
CA ASP A 71 8.15 19.13 2.52
C ASP A 71 8.15 19.81 3.90
N PRO A 72 7.85 21.12 3.97
CA PRO A 72 7.80 21.84 5.25
C PRO A 72 6.84 21.17 6.25
N GLN A 73 5.83 20.45 5.76
CA GLN A 73 4.93 19.68 6.61
C GLN A 73 5.64 18.58 7.38
N ALA A 74 6.56 17.83 6.75
CA ALA A 74 7.27 16.73 7.40
C ALA A 74 8.12 17.24 8.59
N VAL A 75 8.87 18.32 8.37
CA VAL A 75 9.70 18.96 9.41
C VAL A 75 8.83 19.49 10.56
N LEU A 76 7.66 20.06 10.26
CA LEU A 76 6.74 20.55 11.28
C LEU A 76 6.09 19.42 12.06
N ARG A 77 5.75 18.30 11.40
CA ARG A 77 5.19 17.11 12.05
C ARG A 77 6.17 16.51 13.06
N GLU A 78 7.45 16.42 12.73
CA GLU A 78 8.49 15.95 13.68
C GLU A 78 8.62 16.88 14.89
N LYS A 79 8.61 18.20 14.66
CA LYS A 79 8.66 19.19 15.75
C LYS A 79 7.42 19.14 16.64
N CYS A 80 6.24 18.92 16.06
CA CYS A 80 4.97 18.82 16.79
C CYS A 80 4.80 17.47 17.50
N ALA A 81 5.39 16.39 16.99
CA ALA A 81 5.34 15.07 17.62
C ALA A 81 6.05 15.03 18.98
N GLN A 82 7.08 15.87 19.16
CA GLN A 82 7.83 15.98 20.43
C GLN A 82 7.17 16.93 21.45
N GLN A 83 6.06 17.58 21.10
CA GLN A 83 5.44 18.61 21.94
C GLN A 83 4.29 18.06 22.79
N GLY A 84 4.29 18.46 24.06
CA GLY A 84 3.12 18.40 24.93
C GLY A 84 2.48 17.02 25.07
N HIS A 85 1.17 16.95 24.81
CA HIS A 85 0.33 15.76 24.98
C HIS A 85 0.42 14.77 23.80
N THR A 86 1.04 15.18 22.69
CA THR A 86 1.17 14.37 21.47
C THR A 86 2.01 13.11 21.69
N SER A 87 3.02 13.16 22.55
CA SER A 87 3.85 12.00 22.92
C SER A 87 3.05 10.93 23.67
N ALA A 88 2.17 11.33 24.60
CA ALA A 88 1.32 10.41 25.34
C ALA A 88 0.28 9.73 24.44
N LEU A 89 -0.26 10.45 23.46
CA LEU A 89 -1.16 9.88 22.44
C LEU A 89 -0.42 8.92 21.51
N TRP A 90 0.83 9.23 21.16
CA TRP A 90 1.68 8.33 20.39
C TRP A 90 1.93 7.01 21.12
N GLU A 91 2.23 7.06 22.42
CA GLU A 91 2.41 5.86 23.25
C GLU A 91 1.15 4.99 23.29
N LYS A 92 -0.05 5.59 23.39
CA LYS A 92 -1.33 4.85 23.35
C LYS A 92 -1.54 4.16 22.00
N TYR A 93 -1.28 4.85 20.90
CA TYR A 93 -1.37 4.26 19.56
C TYR A 93 -0.39 3.09 19.39
N GLN A 94 0.85 3.23 19.87
CA GLN A 94 1.84 2.14 19.83
C GLN A 94 1.39 0.95 20.69
N ALA A 95 0.89 1.19 21.90
CA ALA A 95 0.36 0.14 22.75
C ALA A 95 -0.82 -0.61 22.11
N CYS A 96 -1.70 0.09 21.39
CA CYS A 96 -2.75 -0.56 20.60
C CYS A 96 -2.15 -1.43 19.48
N ASN A 97 -1.18 -0.91 18.72
CA ASN A 97 -0.55 -1.65 17.62
C ASN A 97 0.15 -2.92 18.09
N GLU A 98 0.82 -2.90 19.24
CA GLU A 98 1.44 -4.08 19.84
C GLU A 98 0.39 -5.12 20.25
N ARG A 99 -0.74 -4.68 20.79
CA ARG A 99 -1.85 -5.54 21.19
C ARG A 99 -2.60 -6.14 19.99
N VAL A 100 -2.80 -5.39 18.92
CA VAL A 100 -3.46 -5.88 17.70
C VAL A 100 -2.50 -6.76 16.90
N GLY A 101 -1.23 -6.39 16.79
CA GLY A 101 -0.20 -7.16 16.08
C GLY A 101 0.12 -8.51 16.71
N SER A 102 -0.04 -8.65 18.03
CA SER A 102 0.12 -9.93 18.74
C SER A 102 -1.08 -10.88 18.59
N ARG A 103 -2.22 -10.41 18.08
CA ARG A 103 -3.44 -11.21 17.93
C ARG A 103 -3.59 -11.68 16.48
N SER A 104 -3.76 -12.99 16.30
CA SER A 104 -3.87 -13.61 14.96
C SER A 104 -5.26 -13.47 14.33
N GLN A 105 -6.32 -13.28 15.13
CA GLN A 105 -7.69 -13.07 14.68
C GLN A 105 -8.40 -12.08 15.59
N THR A 106 -8.50 -10.84 15.15
CA THR A 106 -9.12 -9.75 15.89
C THR A 106 -9.82 -8.81 14.92
N ALA A 107 -11.01 -8.32 15.29
CA ALA A 107 -11.75 -7.28 14.56
C ALA A 107 -11.47 -5.87 15.10
N GLU A 108 -10.60 -5.76 16.11
CA GLU A 108 -10.20 -4.49 16.71
C GLU A 108 -9.20 -3.75 15.80
N THR A 109 -9.38 -2.44 15.68
CA THR A 109 -8.56 -1.54 14.87
C THR A 109 -8.07 -0.36 15.70
N CYS A 110 -6.79 0.01 15.59
CA CYS A 110 -6.18 1.15 16.31
C CYS A 110 -6.46 2.52 15.68
N VAL A 111 -7.62 2.64 15.02
CA VAL A 111 -7.98 3.82 14.22
C VAL A 111 -8.46 4.97 15.11
N GLU A 112 -9.09 4.65 16.24
CA GLU A 112 -9.52 5.64 17.22
C GLU A 112 -8.31 6.38 17.82
N GLU A 113 -7.34 5.63 18.34
CA GLU A 113 -6.13 6.19 18.94
C GLU A 113 -5.26 6.93 17.91
N LEU A 114 -5.28 6.47 16.65
CA LEU A 114 -4.62 7.17 15.55
C LEU A 114 -5.27 8.53 15.27
N PHE A 115 -6.61 8.59 15.23
CA PHE A 115 -7.30 9.86 14.99
C PHE A 115 -7.11 10.84 16.14
N ASP A 116 -7.08 10.38 17.39
CA ASP A 116 -6.77 11.23 18.54
C ASP A 116 -5.36 11.84 18.44
N TYR A 117 -4.37 11.01 18.08
CA TYR A 117 -2.99 11.48 17.85
C TYR A 117 -2.92 12.50 16.70
N LEU A 118 -3.56 12.20 15.57
CA LEU A 118 -3.57 13.08 14.40
C LEU A 118 -4.30 14.39 14.67
N HIS A 119 -5.37 14.37 15.46
CA HIS A 119 -6.12 15.57 15.81
C HIS A 119 -5.24 16.60 16.52
N GLU A 120 -4.49 16.17 17.53
CA GLU A 120 -3.59 17.06 18.26
C GLU A 120 -2.38 17.47 17.42
N LEU A 121 -1.82 16.52 16.65
CA LEU A 121 -0.68 16.79 15.78
C LEU A 121 -1.02 17.81 14.68
N ASP A 122 -2.18 17.67 14.02
CA ASP A 122 -2.63 18.61 12.99
C ASP A 122 -3.05 19.96 13.60
N HIS A 123 -3.56 19.98 14.84
CA HIS A 123 -3.80 21.24 15.58
C HIS A 123 -2.50 22.03 15.84
N CYS A 124 -1.38 21.34 16.04
CA CYS A 124 -0.06 21.96 16.12
C CYS A 124 0.44 22.43 14.74
N VAL A 125 0.38 21.55 13.73
CA VAL A 125 0.97 21.80 12.40
C VAL A 125 0.23 22.91 11.65
N SER A 126 -1.10 22.94 11.71
CA SER A 126 -1.94 23.91 11.00
C SER A 126 -1.61 25.38 11.33
N LYS A 127 -1.10 25.67 12.54
CA LYS A 127 -0.71 27.01 12.97
C LYS A 127 0.44 27.59 12.15
N THR A 128 1.32 26.75 11.63
CA THR A 128 2.58 27.18 10.97
C THR A 128 2.67 26.73 9.53
N LEU A 129 1.99 25.66 9.14
CA LEU A 129 2.06 25.07 7.81
C LEU A 129 1.62 26.04 6.70
N PHE A 130 0.48 26.73 6.87
CA PHE A 130 -0.03 27.67 5.85
C PHE A 130 0.84 28.90 5.63
N SER A 131 1.74 29.22 6.57
CA SER A 131 2.71 30.31 6.39
C SER A 131 3.93 29.92 5.55
N LYS A 132 4.17 28.60 5.38
CA LYS A 132 5.32 28.04 4.65
C LYS A 132 4.96 27.62 3.24
N LEU A 133 3.67 27.41 2.97
CA LEU A 133 3.14 27.11 1.64
C LEU A 133 2.98 28.43 0.88
N LYS A 134 3.54 28.50 -0.34
CA LYS A 134 3.53 29.67 -1.22
C LYS A 134 2.43 29.55 -2.27
#